data_AF-A0AA85KCZ6-F1
#
_entry.id   AF-A0AA85KCZ6-F1
#
_cell.length_a   1.000
_cell.length_b   1.000
_cell.length_c   1.000
_cell.angle_alpha   90.00
_cell.angle_beta   90.00
_cell.angle_gamma   90.00
#
_symmetry.space_group_name_H-M   'P 1'
#
loop_
_entity.id
_entity.type
_entity.pdbx_description
1 polymer ?
#
loop_
_entity_poly.entity_id
_entity_poly.type
_entity_poly.pdbx_seq_one_letter_code
_entity_poly.pdbx_strand_id
1 'polypeptide(L)'
;MQLRVKPLTRAEKVVQVDDGAYVSDLLAAVKCAFDIDPEYQRLVYKGCPLLDKNKLLLNYEIKDGDRLTLLTKNTIQRSDFESLLRKYIAEKLPDSNADEVVSKFFQILSTKLNSMSLFDIEHLAGLWSSSS
;
A
#
# COMPACT_ATOMS: atom_id res chain seq x y z
N MET A 1 -7.70 22.51 -9.13
CA MET A 1 -7.57 21.56 -10.27
C MET A 1 -7.92 20.10 -9.92
N GLN A 2 -8.42 19.33 -10.89
CA GLN A 2 -8.71 17.91 -10.85
C GLN A 2 -7.67 17.13 -11.67
N LEU A 3 -6.98 16.17 -11.06
CA LEU A 3 -5.94 15.38 -11.70
C LEU A 3 -6.33 13.91 -11.75
N ARG A 4 -6.02 13.24 -12.85
CA ARG A 4 -6.29 11.80 -13.03
C ARG A 4 -5.05 11.02 -12.66
N VAL A 5 -5.14 10.22 -11.61
CA VAL A 5 -4.02 9.41 -11.12
C VAL A 5 -4.30 7.95 -11.43
N LYS A 6 -3.42 7.34 -12.24
CA LYS A 6 -3.49 5.93 -12.61
C LYS A 6 -2.35 5.13 -11.97
N PRO A 7 -2.64 4.25 -11.01
CA PRO A 7 -1.69 3.25 -10.56
C PRO A 7 -1.46 2.16 -11.61
N LEU A 8 -0.31 1.48 -11.57
CA LEU A 8 -0.04 0.35 -12.48
C LEU A 8 -0.92 -0.88 -12.19
N THR A 9 -1.33 -1.07 -10.94
CA THR A 9 -2.01 -2.29 -10.44
C THR A 9 -3.49 -2.09 -10.16
N ARG A 10 -4.00 -0.87 -10.20
CA ARG A 10 -5.38 -0.50 -9.82
C ARG A 10 -6.03 0.42 -10.85
N ALA A 11 -7.35 0.58 -10.72
CA ALA A 11 -8.10 1.54 -11.52
C ALA A 11 -7.64 2.99 -11.28
N GLU A 12 -7.79 3.82 -12.31
CA GLU A 12 -7.57 5.26 -12.24
C GLU A 12 -8.59 5.92 -11.30
N LYS A 13 -8.16 6.94 -10.54
CA LYS A 13 -9.05 7.80 -9.75
C LYS A 13 -8.73 9.26 -10.02
N VAL A 14 -9.73 10.11 -9.78
CA VAL A 14 -9.57 11.56 -9.84
C VAL A 14 -9.24 12.08 -8.43
N VAL A 15 -8.20 12.90 -8.33
CA VAL A 15 -7.81 13.60 -7.10
C VAL A 15 -7.98 15.10 -7.31
N GLN A 16 -8.46 15.80 -6.29
CA GLN A 16 -8.60 17.26 -6.32
C GLN A 16 -7.47 17.90 -5.51
N VAL A 17 -6.84 18.92 -6.08
CA VAL A 17 -5.81 19.74 -5.44
C VAL A 17 -5.98 21.21 -5.84
N ASP A 18 -5.45 22.12 -5.05
CA ASP A 18 -5.47 23.55 -5.38
C ASP A 18 -4.65 23.88 -6.63
N ASP A 19 -5.01 24.96 -7.32
CA ASP A 19 -4.30 25.40 -8.54
C ASP A 19 -2.86 25.84 -8.27
N GLY A 20 -2.56 26.25 -7.03
CA GLY A 20 -1.21 26.55 -6.53
C GLY A 20 -0.59 25.44 -5.69
N ALA A 21 -1.08 24.20 -5.80
CA ALA A 21 -0.59 23.09 -5.00
C ALA A 21 0.87 22.74 -5.30
N TYR A 22 1.55 22.27 -4.26
CA TYR A 22 2.86 21.67 -4.33
C TYR A 22 2.75 20.16 -4.61
N VAL A 23 3.86 19.55 -5.01
CA VAL A 23 3.94 18.08 -5.14
C VAL A 23 3.58 17.40 -3.82
N SER A 24 3.92 17.96 -2.66
CA SER A 24 3.51 17.43 -1.34
C SER A 24 2.00 17.30 -1.18
N ASP A 25 1.24 18.30 -1.63
CA ASP A 25 -0.22 18.33 -1.48
C ASP A 25 -0.87 17.29 -2.39
N LEU A 26 -0.32 17.11 -3.59
CA LEU A 26 -0.74 16.05 -4.50
C LEU A 26 -0.48 14.65 -3.92
N LEU A 27 0.67 14.43 -3.28
CA LEU A 27 0.97 13.18 -2.61
C LEU A 27 0.01 12.92 -1.42
N ALA A 28 -0.36 13.97 -0.68
CA ALA A 28 -1.35 13.85 0.39
C ALA A 28 -2.75 13.51 -0.16
N ALA A 29 -3.18 14.15 -1.25
CA ALA A 29 -4.45 13.83 -1.91
C ALA A 29 -4.48 12.38 -2.43
N VAL A 30 -3.36 11.91 -3.00
CA VAL A 30 -3.20 10.51 -3.44
C VAL A 30 -3.21 9.54 -2.26
N LYS A 31 -2.64 9.90 -1.10
CA LYS A 31 -2.75 9.10 0.13
C LYS A 31 -4.22 8.90 0.49
N CYS A 32 -5.00 9.97 0.57
CA CYS A 32 -6.43 9.88 0.91
C CYS A 32 -7.22 9.06 -0.11
N ALA A 33 -6.87 9.11 -1.40
CA ALA A 33 -7.62 8.41 -2.46
C ALA A 33 -7.25 6.92 -2.60
N PHE A 34 -6.00 6.54 -2.36
CA PHE A 34 -5.50 5.18 -2.61
C PHE A 34 -5.02 4.43 -1.37
N ASP A 35 -4.96 5.12 -0.22
CA ASP A 35 -4.45 4.64 1.07
C ASP A 35 -2.96 4.26 1.00
N ILE A 36 -2.14 5.14 0.39
CA ILE A 36 -0.70 4.91 0.19
C ILE A 36 0.07 6.07 0.80
N ASP A 37 1.08 5.83 1.65
CA ASP A 37 1.82 6.94 2.26
C ASP A 37 2.72 7.66 1.24
N PRO A 38 2.91 9.00 1.36
CA PRO A 38 3.69 9.81 0.43
C PRO A 38 5.12 9.31 0.18
N GLU A 39 5.68 8.57 1.13
CA GLU A 39 7.03 8.00 1.09
C GLU A 39 7.15 6.84 0.08
N TYR A 40 6.06 6.08 -0.06
CA TYR A 40 5.91 4.94 -0.97
C TYR A 40 5.31 5.30 -2.32
N GLN A 41 4.82 6.54 -2.45
CA GLN A 41 4.33 7.09 -3.69
C GLN A 41 5.48 7.64 -4.55
N ARG A 42 5.43 7.37 -5.85
CA ARG A 42 6.25 8.05 -6.85
C ARG A 42 5.34 8.42 -8.02
N LEU A 43 5.01 9.71 -8.11
CA LEU A 43 4.21 10.26 -9.19
C LEU A 43 5.11 10.58 -10.39
N VAL A 44 4.64 10.22 -11.59
CA VAL A 44 5.33 10.45 -12.85
C VAL A 44 4.37 11.14 -13.81
N TYR A 45 4.80 12.27 -14.36
CA TYR A 45 4.06 13.03 -15.37
C TYR A 45 4.90 13.12 -16.64
N LYS A 46 4.36 12.67 -17.79
CA LYS A 46 5.05 12.66 -19.09
C LYS A 46 6.48 12.07 -19.07
N GLY A 47 6.71 11.07 -18.24
CA GLY A 47 8.04 10.45 -18.06
C GLY A 47 8.96 11.17 -17.07
N CYS A 48 8.58 12.34 -16.55
CA CYS A 48 9.30 13.06 -15.52
C CYS A 48 8.78 12.67 -14.12
N PRO A 49 9.61 12.07 -13.25
CA PRO A 49 9.24 11.81 -11.88
C PRO A 49 9.18 13.10 -11.05
N LEU A 50 8.12 13.26 -10.26
CA LEU A 50 7.94 14.37 -9.33
C LEU A 50 8.73 14.11 -8.05
N LEU A 51 10.03 14.41 -8.07
CA LEU A 51 10.95 14.14 -6.96
C LEU A 51 10.96 15.25 -5.90
N ASP A 52 10.74 16.49 -6.31
CA ASP A 52 10.82 17.65 -5.43
C ASP A 52 9.44 17.96 -4.84
N LYS A 53 9.29 17.68 -3.53
CA LYS A 53 8.03 17.88 -2.79
C LYS A 53 7.65 19.36 -2.65
N ASN A 54 8.63 20.25 -2.65
CA ASN A 54 8.44 21.69 -2.42
C ASN A 54 8.30 22.46 -3.74
N LYS A 55 8.27 21.76 -4.87
CA LYS A 55 8.07 22.36 -6.18
C LYS A 55 6.58 22.41 -6.50
N LEU A 56 6.14 23.53 -7.07
CA LEU A 56 4.77 23.72 -7.54
C LEU A 56 4.46 22.78 -8.71
N LEU A 57 3.22 22.29 -8.77
CA LEU A 57 2.75 21.47 -9.89
C LEU A 57 2.81 22.23 -11.22
N LEU A 58 2.54 23.54 -11.18
CA LEU A 58 2.64 24.44 -12.33
C LEU A 58 4.07 24.49 -12.92
N ASN A 59 5.12 24.33 -12.09
CA ASN A 59 6.51 24.30 -12.56
C ASN A 59 6.87 22.99 -13.28
N TYR A 60 5.97 22.01 -13.26
CA TYR A 60 6.02 20.79 -14.08
C TYR A 60 5.03 20.85 -15.26
N GLU A 61 4.43 22.02 -15.50
CA GLU A 61 3.42 22.25 -16.54
C GLU A 61 2.18 21.35 -16.39
N ILE A 62 1.90 20.89 -15.17
CA ILE A 62 0.72 20.09 -14.85
C ILE A 62 -0.50 21.01 -14.79
N LYS A 63 -1.56 20.66 -15.53
CA LYS A 63 -2.79 21.42 -15.63
C LYS A 63 -4.00 20.61 -15.18
N ASP A 64 -5.12 21.30 -15.01
CA ASP A 64 -6.41 20.67 -14.77
C ASP A 64 -6.73 19.61 -15.83
N GLY A 65 -7.20 18.44 -15.40
CA GLY A 65 -7.52 17.30 -16.23
C GLY A 65 -6.34 16.41 -16.62
N ASP A 66 -5.10 16.79 -16.30
CA ASP A 66 -3.92 16.01 -16.67
C ASP A 66 -3.86 14.65 -15.96
N ARG A 67 -3.18 13.72 -16.63
CA ARG A 67 -3.01 12.34 -16.17
C ARG A 67 -1.60 12.08 -15.66
N LEU A 68 -1.51 11.56 -14.45
CA LEU A 68 -0.28 11.13 -13.80
C LEU A 68 -0.28 9.61 -13.58
N THR A 69 0.91 9.02 -13.69
CA THR A 69 1.14 7.63 -13.35
C THR A 69 1.62 7.54 -11.90
N LEU A 70 0.93 6.74 -11.08
CA LEU A 70 1.35 6.43 -9.73
C LEU A 70 2.16 5.13 -9.73
N LEU A 71 3.44 5.24 -9.42
CA LEU A 71 4.30 4.11 -9.11
C LEU A 71 4.30 3.93 -7.59
N THR A 72 3.87 2.77 -7.14
CA THR A 72 4.08 2.34 -5.77
C THR A 72 5.45 1.71 -5.70
N LYS A 73 6.35 2.26 -4.89
CA LYS A 73 7.55 1.52 -4.49
C LYS A 73 7.02 0.28 -3.77
N ASN A 74 7.23 -0.90 -4.36
CA ASN A 74 6.73 -2.16 -3.84
C ASN A 74 7.54 -2.57 -2.60
N THR A 75 7.48 -1.76 -1.55
CA THR A 75 7.46 -2.28 -0.19
C THR A 75 5.98 -2.44 0.07
N ILE A 76 5.51 -3.66 -0.10
CA ILE A 76 4.20 -4.15 0.30
C ILE A 76 3.70 -3.30 1.49
N GLN A 77 2.73 -2.41 1.28
CA GLN A 77 1.91 -1.85 2.36
C GLN A 77 0.86 -2.91 2.77
N ARG A 78 1.33 -4.11 3.06
CA ARG A 78 0.89 -4.71 4.31
C ARG A 78 1.95 -4.16 5.25
N SER A 79 1.57 -3.37 6.25
CA SER A 79 2.31 -3.51 7.50
C SER A 79 2.49 -5.01 7.67
N ASP A 80 3.72 -5.51 7.48
CA ASP A 80 3.94 -6.95 7.34
C ASP A 80 3.16 -7.58 8.48
N PHE A 81 2.35 -8.60 8.21
CA PHE A 81 1.52 -9.17 9.29
C PHE A 81 2.40 -9.47 10.51
N GLU A 82 3.67 -9.79 10.25
CA GLU A 82 4.80 -9.79 11.18
C GLU A 82 4.99 -8.51 12.01
N SER A 83 5.09 -7.34 11.39
CA SER A 83 5.19 -6.04 12.04
C SER A 83 3.95 -5.66 12.85
N LEU A 84 2.74 -5.98 12.36
CA LEU A 84 1.49 -5.77 13.12
C LEU A 84 1.42 -6.69 14.34
N LEU A 85 1.73 -7.97 14.14
CA LEU A 85 1.76 -8.97 15.20
C LEU A 85 2.81 -8.60 16.25
N ARG A 86 4.00 -8.18 15.81
CA ARG A 86 5.07 -7.70 16.70
C ARG A 86 4.62 -6.49 17.51
N LYS A 87 3.98 -5.49 16.89
CA LYS A 87 3.45 -4.32 17.58
C LYS A 87 2.36 -4.70 18.59
N TYR A 88 1.44 -5.58 18.20
CA TYR A 88 0.36 -6.03 19.07
C TYR A 88 0.89 -6.81 20.29
N ILE A 89 1.88 -7.69 20.09
CA ILE A 89 2.52 -8.42 21.17
C ILE A 89 3.29 -7.47 22.08
N ALA A 90 4.05 -6.52 21.52
CA ALA A 90 4.76 -5.52 22.31
C ALA A 90 3.82 -4.61 23.13
N GLU A 91 2.61 -4.34 22.63
CA GLU A 91 1.63 -3.50 23.30
C GLU A 91 0.81 -4.26 24.37
N LYS A 92 0.47 -5.53 24.13
CA LYS A 92 -0.41 -6.32 25.01
C LYS A 92 0.34 -7.27 25.96
N LEU A 93 1.57 -7.64 25.62
CA LEU A 93 2.39 -8.62 26.33
C LEU A 93 3.84 -8.09 26.45
N PRO A 94 4.07 -7.04 27.27
CA PRO A 94 5.38 -6.42 27.41
C PRO A 94 6.44 -7.35 28.04
N ASP A 95 6.02 -8.36 28.79
CA ASP A 95 6.91 -9.36 29.40
C ASP A 95 7.39 -10.44 28.41
N SER A 96 6.90 -10.42 27.17
CA SER A 96 7.19 -11.44 26.17
C SER A 96 8.09 -10.91 25.07
N ASN A 97 9.07 -11.72 24.63
CA ASN A 97 9.93 -11.36 23.51
C ASN A 97 9.12 -11.42 22.20
N ALA A 98 8.64 -10.26 21.75
CA ALA A 98 7.81 -10.14 20.57
C ALA A 98 8.44 -10.79 19.32
N ASP A 99 9.77 -10.71 19.17
CA ASP A 99 10.47 -11.34 18.04
C ASP A 99 10.41 -12.86 18.06
N GLU A 100 10.55 -13.45 19.25
CA GLU A 100 10.53 -14.90 19.41
C GLU A 100 9.12 -15.46 19.16
N VAL A 101 8.09 -14.78 19.68
CA VAL A 101 6.69 -15.17 19.52
C VAL A 101 6.28 -15.09 18.05
N VAL A 102 6.65 -14.00 17.37
CA VAL A 102 6.39 -13.80 15.95
C VAL A 102 7.10 -14.88 15.13
N SER A 103 8.38 -15.15 15.40
CA SER A 103 9.15 -16.19 14.70
C SER A 103 8.52 -17.57 14.86
N LYS A 104 8.14 -17.95 16.09
CA LYS A 104 7.46 -19.24 16.37
C LYS A 104 6.10 -19.34 15.68
N PHE A 105 5.33 -18.24 15.67
CA PHE A 105 4.05 -18.20 14.99
C PHE A 105 4.19 -18.51 13.49
N PHE A 106 5.10 -17.82 12.81
CA PHE A 106 5.31 -18.04 11.38
C PHE A 106 5.91 -19.41 11.07
N GLN A 107 6.76 -19.94 11.94
CA GLN A 107 7.26 -21.30 11.83
C GLN A 107 6.11 -22.32 11.89
N ILE A 108 5.22 -22.22 12.87
CA ILE A 108 4.05 -23.11 13.01
C ILE A 108 3.11 -22.97 11.82
N LEU A 109 2.84 -21.74 11.37
CA LEU A 109 2.00 -21.47 10.21
C LEU A 109 2.57 -22.14 8.96
N SER A 110 3.88 -21.97 8.71
CA SER A 110 4.58 -22.57 7.59
C SER A 110 4.55 -24.09 7.65
N THR A 111 4.85 -24.69 8.81
CA THR A 111 4.76 -26.14 9.00
C THR A 111 3.35 -26.66 8.70
N LYS A 112 2.32 -25.95 9.18
CA LYS A 112 0.93 -26.36 8.97
C LYS A 112 0.49 -26.26 7.52
N LEU A 113 0.88 -25.19 6.82
CA LEU A 113 0.62 -25.03 5.38
C LEU A 113 1.34 -26.11 4.56
N ASN A 114 2.60 -26.39 4.89
CA ASN A 114 3.38 -27.42 4.19
C ASN A 114 2.89 -28.84 4.50
N SER A 115 2.21 -29.06 5.63
CA SER A 115 1.61 -30.35 5.97
C SER A 115 0.23 -30.58 5.36
N MET A 116 -0.36 -29.58 4.70
CA MET A 116 -1.70 -29.75 4.09
C MET A 116 -1.63 -30.66 2.87
N SER A 117 -2.53 -31.64 2.85
CA SER A 117 -2.73 -32.49 1.68
C SER A 117 -3.61 -31.80 0.64
N LEU A 118 -3.63 -32.33 -0.59
CA LEU A 118 -4.53 -31.84 -1.65
C LEU A 118 -6.01 -31.92 -1.21
N PHE A 119 -6.37 -32.93 -0.42
CA PHE A 119 -7.72 -33.09 0.13
C PHE A 119 -8.08 -31.97 1.12
N ASP A 120 -7.15 -31.59 2.00
CA ASP A 120 -7.37 -30.49 2.95
C ASP A 120 -7.57 -29.15 2.22
N ILE A 121 -6.81 -28.94 1.14
CA ILE A 121 -6.91 -27.75 0.29
C ILE A 121 -8.25 -27.71 -0.44
N GLU A 122 -8.71 -28.83 -1.00
CA GLU A 122 -10.02 -28.94 -1.66
C GLU A 122 -11.17 -28.71 -0.68
N HIS A 123 -11.08 -29.24 0.54
CA HIS A 123 -12.07 -29.01 1.58
C HIS A 123 -12.14 -27.53 2.00
N LEU A 124 -10.99 -26.87 2.17
CA LEU A 124 -10.93 -25.43 2.44
C LEU A 124 -11.53 -24.60 1.30
N ALA A 125 -11.23 -24.97 0.05
CA ALA A 125 -11.79 -24.30 -1.12
C ALA A 125 -13.33 -24.42 -1.16
N GLY A 126 -13.88 -25.60 -0.84
CA GLY A 126 -15.32 -25.83 -0.75
C GLY A 126 -16.00 -24.97 0.33
N LEU A 127 -15.37 -24.82 1.50
CA LEU A 127 -15.90 -23.96 2.57
C LEU A 127 -15.93 -22.48 2.18
N TRP A 128 -14.89 -21.98 1.50
CA TRP A 128 -14.80 -20.57 1.11
C TRP A 128 -15.71 -20.22 -0.06
N SER A 129 -15.89 -21.13 -1.00
CA SER A 129 -16.80 -20.93 -2.14
C SER A 129 -18.29 -21.06 -1.76
N SER A 130 -18.59 -21.68 -0.62
CA SER A 130 -19.96 -21.78 -0.09
C SER A 130 -20.39 -20.57 0.76
N SER A 131 -19.48 -19.63 1.07
CA SER A 131 -19.74 -18.47 1.93
C SER A 131 -19.95 -17.15 1.15
N SER A 132 -20.26 -17.23 -0.15
CA SER A 132 -20.62 -16.08 -1.00
C SER A 132 -22.12 -15.96 -1.17
#